data_AF-T1C872-F1
#
_entry.id   AF-T1C872-F1
#
_cell.length_a   1.000
_cell.length_b   1.000
_cell.length_c   1.000
_cell.angle_alpha   90.00
_cell.angle_beta   90.00
_cell.angle_gamma   90.00
#
_symmetry.space_group_name_H-M   'P 1'
#
loop_
_entity.id
_entity.type
_entity.pdbx_description
1 polymer ?
#
loop_
_entity_poly.entity_id
_entity_poly.type
_entity_poly.pdbx_seq_one_letter_code
_entity_poly.pdbx_strand_id
1 'polypeptide(L)'
;GGLILDIGLRGFLPASLVELRRVRDLQPYIGRVIEAKIIELDKNRNNVVLSRRAWLEETQREQRGEFLVNLKPGEIRKGVVSSVVNFGAFVDLGGMDGLVHVSELSWKHVDHPSSVVQVGDEVTVQVLDVDLDKERISLSLKATQVDPWQEFATNHRVGELVYGRITKLVPFGSFVQVGDGIEGL
;
A
#
# COMPACT_ATOMS: atom_id res chain seq x y z
N GLY A 1 -5.31 23.72 23.58
CA GLY A 1 -5.26 22.58 24.51
C GLY A 1 -3.98 21.81 24.31
N GLY A 2 -3.50 21.10 25.32
CA GLY A 2 -2.28 20.27 25.27
C GLY A 2 -2.30 19.27 26.43
N LEU A 3 -1.44 18.26 26.35
CA LEU A 3 -1.26 17.26 27.40
C LEU A 3 -0.12 17.70 28.31
N ILE A 4 -0.30 17.52 29.62
CA ILE A 4 0.77 17.67 30.59
C ILE A 4 1.23 16.26 30.95
N LEU A 5 2.52 16.00 30.79
CA LEU A 5 3.16 14.74 31.14
C LEU A 5 4.07 14.95 32.34
N ASP A 6 4.14 13.95 33.20
CA ASP A 6 5.12 13.89 34.27
C ASP A 6 6.11 12.76 33.96
N ILE A 7 7.35 13.14 33.68
CA ILE A 7 8.47 12.23 33.39
C ILE A 7 9.57 12.33 34.47
N GLY A 8 9.21 12.83 35.66
CA GLY A 8 10.15 13.29 36.69
C GLY A 8 10.42 14.80 36.64
N LEU A 9 9.92 15.46 35.60
CA LEU A 9 9.87 16.91 35.37
C LEU A 9 8.53 17.22 34.66
N ARG A 10 8.04 18.46 34.74
CA ARG A 10 6.80 18.85 34.05
C ARG A 10 7.05 18.96 32.54
N GLY A 11 6.47 18.02 31.79
CA GLY A 11 6.44 18.01 30.34
C GLY A 11 5.15 18.64 29.79
N PHE A 12 5.25 19.48 28.77
CA PHE A 12 4.12 19.99 28.01
C PHE A 12 4.16 19.46 26.58
N LEU A 13 3.08 18.82 26.15
CA LEU A 13 2.91 18.29 24.80
C LEU A 13 1.72 19.02 24.13
N PRO A 14 1.98 19.93 23.19
CA PRO A 14 0.93 20.64 22.47
C PRO A 14 0.01 19.68 21.71
N ALA A 15 -1.30 19.95 21.67
CA ALA A 15 -2.26 19.11 20.93
C ALA A 15 -1.90 18.91 19.44
N SER A 16 -1.27 19.91 18.82
CA SER A 16 -0.79 19.85 17.43
C SER A 16 0.44 18.96 17.22
N LEU A 17 1.11 18.55 18.30
CA LEU A 17 2.31 17.71 18.29
C LEU A 17 2.06 16.30 18.84
N VAL A 18 0.79 15.94 19.07
CA VAL A 18 0.36 14.61 19.55
C VAL A 18 0.37 13.58 18.43
N GLU A 19 -0.15 13.92 17.25
CA GLU A 19 -0.23 13.02 16.08
C GLU A 19 0.04 13.76 14.78
N LEU A 20 0.31 12.98 13.72
CA LEU A 20 0.43 13.46 12.34
C LEU A 20 -0.90 14.02 11.80
N ARG A 21 -2.03 13.51 12.27
CA ARG A 21 -3.37 13.98 11.92
C ARG A 21 -3.92 14.90 13.02
N ARG A 22 -4.81 15.83 12.63
CA ARG A 22 -5.48 16.71 13.60
C ARG A 22 -6.42 15.88 14.48
N VAL A 23 -6.02 15.66 15.73
CA VAL A 23 -6.86 14.97 16.71
C VAL A 23 -7.86 15.97 17.28
N ARG A 24 -9.15 15.66 17.16
CA ARG A 24 -10.24 16.46 17.75
C ARG A 24 -10.44 16.16 19.24
N ASP A 25 -10.07 14.96 19.66
CA ASP A 25 -10.24 14.49 21.04
C ASP A 25 -8.93 13.98 21.65
N LEU A 26 -8.58 14.54 22.81
CA LEU A 26 -7.35 14.21 23.53
C LEU A 26 -7.62 13.39 24.80
N GLN A 27 -8.89 13.15 25.15
CA GLN A 27 -9.26 12.39 26.34
C GLN A 27 -8.70 10.95 26.37
N PRO A 28 -8.62 10.18 25.26
CA PRO A 28 -8.13 8.80 25.32
C PRO A 28 -6.62 8.69 25.62
N TYR A 29 -5.88 9.81 25.61
CA TYR A 29 -4.46 9.84 25.94
C TYR A 29 -4.21 10.07 27.44
N ILE A 30 -5.23 10.45 28.21
CA ILE A 30 -5.11 10.67 29.65
C ILE A 30 -4.83 9.32 30.33
N GLY A 31 -3.72 9.25 31.09
CA GLY A 31 -3.32 8.04 31.83
C GLY A 31 -2.56 6.98 31.01
N ARG A 32 -2.28 7.24 29.72
CA ARG A 32 -1.42 6.37 28.90
C ARG A 32 0.02 6.86 28.93
N VAL A 33 0.96 5.92 28.96
CA VAL A 33 2.37 6.19 28.68
C VAL A 33 2.51 6.39 27.17
N ILE A 34 3.07 7.52 26.74
CA ILE A 34 3.30 7.82 25.33
C ILE A 34 4.78 8.11 25.10
N GLU A 35 5.29 7.65 23.97
CA GLU A 35 6.64 7.95 23.50
C GLU A 35 6.64 9.33 22.82
N ALA A 36 7.50 10.23 23.29
CA ALA A 36 7.62 11.58 22.76
C ALA A 36 9.07 12.05 22.85
N LYS A 37 9.51 12.80 21.83
CA LYS A 37 10.85 13.38 21.78
C LYS A 37 10.84 14.76 22.45
N ILE A 38 11.91 15.06 23.19
CA ILE A 38 12.11 16.39 23.76
C ILE A 38 12.51 17.34 22.64
N ILE A 39 11.69 18.36 22.37
CA ILE A 39 12.01 19.43 21.43
C ILE A 39 12.72 20.57 22.15
N GLU A 40 12.26 20.88 23.36
CA GLU A 40 12.75 22.03 24.11
C GLU A 40 12.89 21.63 25.57
N LEU A 41 13.96 22.10 26.22
CA LEU A 41 14.22 21.82 27.62
C LEU A 41 14.70 23.09 28.30
N ASP A 42 13.89 23.59 29.24
CA ASP A 42 14.22 24.75 30.05
C ASP A 42 14.65 24.29 31.44
N LYS A 43 15.97 24.33 31.67
CA LYS A 43 16.60 23.92 32.93
C LYS A 43 16.31 24.88 34.09
N ASN A 44 15.94 26.13 33.81
CA ASN A 44 15.68 27.12 34.87
C ASN A 44 14.26 26.97 35.44
N ARG A 45 13.31 26.50 34.62
CA ARG A 45 11.91 26.34 35.02
C ARG A 45 11.48 24.88 35.20
N ASN A 46 12.41 23.92 35.12
CA ASN A 46 12.14 22.47 35.16
C ASN A 46 10.99 22.04 34.23
N ASN A 47 10.91 22.69 33.07
CA ASN A 47 9.87 22.46 32.08
C ASN A 47 10.48 21.91 30.81
N VAL A 48 9.78 20.95 30.21
CA VAL A 48 10.21 20.28 28.98
C VAL A 48 9.06 20.34 27.97
N VAL A 49 9.34 20.72 26.74
CA VAL A 49 8.37 20.64 25.64
C VAL A 49 8.61 19.36 24.87
N LEU A 50 7.58 18.53 24.79
CA LEU A 50 7.59 17.22 24.16
C LEU A 50 6.84 17.29 22.83
N SER A 51 7.29 16.49 21.86
CA SER A 51 6.58 16.26 20.61
C SER A 51 6.61 14.78 20.27
N ARG A 52 5.41 14.22 20.16
CA ARG A 52 5.21 12.87 19.66
C ARG A 52 5.32 12.84 18.14
N ARG A 53 4.91 13.91 17.46
CA ARG A 53 5.06 14.05 16.01
C ARG A 53 6.53 13.92 15.57
N ALA A 54 7.45 14.58 16.28
CA ALA A 54 8.88 14.51 15.95
C ALA A 54 9.46 13.09 16.10
N TRP A 55 8.99 12.34 17.10
CA TRP A 55 9.36 10.93 17.26
C TRP A 55 8.75 10.07 16.14
N LEU A 56 7.46 10.25 15.83
CA LEU A 56 6.77 9.53 14.75
C LEU A 56 7.39 9.81 13.36
N GLU A 57 7.80 11.04 13.09
CA GLU A 57 8.45 11.44 11.84
C GLU A 57 9.80 10.73 11.67
N GLU A 58 10.56 10.54 12.74
CA GLU A 58 11.90 9.92 12.70
C GLU A 58 11.82 8.39 12.64
N THR A 59 10.96 7.77 13.45
CA THR A 59 10.73 6.31 13.40
C THR A 59 10.19 5.88 12.04
N GLN A 60 9.30 6.67 11.42
CA GLN A 60 8.88 6.39 10.04
C GLN A 60 10.02 6.58 9.04
N ARG A 61 10.91 7.56 9.22
CA ARG A 61 12.03 7.80 8.31
C ARG A 61 13.03 6.64 8.30
N GLU A 62 13.37 6.12 9.47
CA GLU A 62 14.22 4.93 9.60
C GLU A 62 13.56 3.70 8.98
N GLN A 63 12.28 3.45 9.29
CA GLN A 63 11.55 2.32 8.70
C GLN A 63 11.44 2.43 7.18
N ARG A 64 11.21 3.63 6.62
CA ARG A 64 11.16 3.86 5.16
C ARG A 64 12.49 3.55 4.49
N GLY A 65 13.59 4.03 5.06
CA GLY A 65 14.94 3.80 4.54
C GLY A 65 15.30 2.31 4.50
N GLU A 66 15.08 1.58 5.59
CA GLU A 66 15.30 0.12 5.62
C GLU A 66 14.37 -0.63 4.68
N PHE A 67 13.11 -0.18 4.53
CA PHE A 67 12.15 -0.82 3.65
C PHE A 67 12.57 -0.70 2.18
N LEU A 68 13.06 0.48 1.77
CA LEU A 68 13.58 0.73 0.42
C LEU A 68 14.80 -0.11 0.08
N VAL A 69 15.71 -0.27 1.03
CA VAL A 69 16.96 -1.04 0.81
C VAL A 69 16.68 -2.53 0.67
N ASN A 70 15.66 -3.04 1.36
CA ASN A 70 15.32 -4.46 1.33
C ASN A 70 14.37 -4.84 0.18
N LEU A 71 13.67 -3.88 -0.41
CA LEU A 71 12.68 -4.15 -1.45
C LEU A 71 13.36 -4.39 -2.81
N LYS A 72 13.08 -5.54 -3.44
CA LYS A 72 13.56 -5.84 -4.78
C LYS A 72 12.44 -5.67 -5.82
N PRO A 73 12.71 -5.05 -6.99
CA PRO A 73 11.76 -5.08 -8.09
C PRO A 73 11.49 -6.54 -8.51
N GLY A 74 10.23 -6.86 -8.72
CA GLY A 74 9.72 -8.21 -9.00
C GLY A 74 9.15 -8.95 -7.78
N GLU A 75 9.31 -8.43 -6.56
CA GLU A 75 8.78 -9.08 -5.36
C GLU A 75 7.26 -8.90 -5.27
N ILE A 76 6.56 -9.98 -4.89
CA ILE A 76 5.13 -9.98 -4.64
C ILE A 76 4.89 -9.73 -3.16
N ARG A 77 4.06 -8.72 -2.85
CA ARG A 77 3.74 -8.36 -1.47
C ARG A 77 2.25 -8.07 -1.30
N LYS A 78 1.76 -8.31 -0.10
CA LYS A 78 0.42 -7.86 0.31
C LYS A 78 0.52 -6.43 0.83
N GLY A 79 -0.44 -5.60 0.47
CA GLY A 79 -0.56 -4.24 0.96
C GLY A 79 -2.03 -3.84 1.12
N VAL A 80 -2.25 -2.74 1.81
CA VAL A 80 -3.59 -2.21 2.08
C VAL A 80 -3.77 -0.93 1.29
N VAL A 81 -4.88 -0.79 0.58
CA VAL A 81 -5.16 0.43 -0.19
C VAL A 81 -5.32 1.61 0.77
N SER A 82 -4.37 2.53 0.77
CA SER A 82 -4.38 3.72 1.64
C SER A 82 -5.24 4.84 1.06
N SER A 83 -5.29 4.97 -0.27
CA SER A 83 -6.11 5.96 -0.97
C SER A 83 -6.35 5.56 -2.42
N VAL A 84 -7.50 5.93 -3.00
CA VAL A 84 -7.82 5.70 -4.42
C VAL A 84 -7.99 7.05 -5.11
N VAL A 85 -7.39 7.21 -6.28
CA VAL A 85 -7.45 8.41 -7.12
C VAL A 85 -7.91 8.05 -8.54
N ASN A 86 -8.30 9.03 -9.35
CA ASN A 86 -8.85 8.76 -10.68
C ASN A 86 -7.86 8.07 -11.65
N PHE A 87 -6.56 8.22 -11.42
CA PHE A 87 -5.50 7.65 -12.27
C PHE A 87 -4.81 6.43 -11.65
N GLY A 88 -5.27 5.93 -10.49
CA GLY A 88 -4.63 4.80 -9.81
C GLY A 88 -5.05 4.63 -8.35
N ALA A 89 -4.34 3.76 -7.63
CA ALA A 89 -4.53 3.54 -6.20
C ALA A 89 -3.19 3.54 -5.47
N PHE A 90 -3.17 4.11 -4.28
CA PHE A 90 -2.06 4.03 -3.34
C PHE A 90 -2.27 2.83 -2.44
N VAL A 91 -1.23 2.01 -2.33
CA VAL A 91 -1.22 0.79 -1.53
C VAL A 91 -0.07 0.90 -0.54
N ASP A 92 -0.40 0.87 0.75
CA ASP A 92 0.55 0.81 1.85
C ASP A 92 1.09 -0.62 1.99
N LEU A 93 2.40 -0.77 1.89
CA LEU A 93 3.10 -2.05 2.01
C LEU A 93 3.61 -2.33 3.43
N GLY A 94 3.23 -1.51 4.42
CA GLY A 94 3.69 -1.63 5.81
C GLY A 94 5.01 -0.92 6.07
N GLY A 95 5.23 0.21 5.40
CA GLY A 95 6.45 1.01 5.55
C GLY A 95 6.54 2.15 4.53
N MET A 96 6.04 1.91 3.31
CA MET A 96 5.90 2.91 2.26
C MET A 96 4.65 2.69 1.41
N ASP A 97 4.12 3.80 0.90
CA ASP A 97 3.05 3.81 -0.09
C ASP A 97 3.63 3.55 -1.49
N GLY A 98 3.09 2.56 -2.18
CA GLY A 98 3.31 2.37 -3.61
C GLY A 98 2.09 2.79 -4.44
N LEU A 99 2.33 3.20 -5.68
CA LEU A 99 1.30 3.62 -6.60
C LEU A 99 1.04 2.53 -7.63
N VAL A 100 -0.22 2.09 -7.71
CA VAL A 100 -0.73 1.23 -8.77
C VAL A 100 -1.40 2.13 -9.81
N HIS A 101 -0.89 2.13 -11.03
CA HIS A 101 -1.51 2.88 -12.12
C HIS A 101 -2.87 2.25 -12.50
N VAL A 102 -3.83 3.04 -13.00
CA VAL A 102 -5.15 2.51 -13.41
C VAL A 102 -5.03 1.38 -14.44
N SER A 103 -4.03 1.47 -15.33
CA SER A 103 -3.72 0.42 -16.31
C SER A 103 -3.20 -0.87 -15.69
N GLU A 104 -2.69 -0.82 -14.46
CA GLU A 104 -2.12 -1.95 -13.72
C GLU A 104 -3.07 -2.49 -12.64
N LEU A 105 -4.28 -1.92 -12.51
CA LEU A 105 -5.29 -2.38 -11.54
C LEU A 105 -5.99 -3.67 -11.98
N SER A 106 -6.29 -3.85 -13.28
CA SER A 106 -7.00 -5.04 -13.78
C SER A 106 -6.80 -5.25 -15.28
N TRP A 107 -6.87 -6.52 -15.71
CA TRP A 107 -6.85 -6.93 -17.12
C TRP A 107 -8.13 -6.56 -17.88
N LYS A 108 -9.22 -6.25 -17.17
CA LYS A 108 -10.48 -5.78 -17.75
C LYS A 108 -10.52 -4.25 -17.80
N HIS A 109 -11.27 -3.68 -18.75
CA HIS A 109 -11.51 -2.24 -18.78
C HIS A 109 -12.28 -1.84 -17.52
N VAL A 110 -11.73 -0.91 -16.74
CA VAL A 110 -12.31 -0.44 -15.48
C VAL A 110 -12.73 1.02 -15.66
N ASP A 111 -14.03 1.30 -15.70
CA ASP A 111 -14.56 2.67 -15.76
C ASP A 111 -14.25 3.48 -14.49
N HIS A 112 -14.20 2.82 -13.32
CA HIS A 112 -13.88 3.47 -12.05
C HIS A 112 -12.99 2.60 -11.15
N PRO A 113 -11.79 3.06 -10.75
CA PRO A 113 -10.90 2.27 -9.89
C PRO A 113 -11.53 1.88 -8.55
N SER A 114 -12.47 2.68 -8.03
CA SER A 114 -13.24 2.40 -6.80
C SER A 114 -14.16 1.19 -6.87
N SER A 115 -14.45 0.63 -8.05
CA SER A 115 -15.20 -0.62 -8.18
C SER A 115 -14.32 -1.86 -8.10
N VAL A 116 -12.99 -1.70 -8.20
CA VAL A 116 -12.01 -2.78 -8.18
C VAL A 116 -11.21 -2.79 -6.88
N VAL A 117 -10.92 -1.61 -6.33
CA VAL A 117 -10.19 -1.46 -5.06
C VAL A 117 -10.83 -0.37 -4.20
N GLN A 118 -11.09 -0.67 -2.93
CA GLN A 118 -11.58 0.30 -1.96
C GLN A 118 -10.49 0.65 -0.94
N VAL A 119 -10.57 1.85 -0.36
CA VAL A 119 -9.67 2.26 0.72
C VAL A 119 -9.86 1.33 1.91
N GLY A 120 -8.76 0.70 2.34
CA GLY A 120 -8.75 -0.31 3.41
C GLY A 120 -8.75 -1.75 2.92
N ASP A 121 -8.89 -2.00 1.61
CA ASP A 121 -8.84 -3.36 1.06
C ASP A 121 -7.41 -3.91 1.08
N GLU A 122 -7.29 -5.19 1.46
CA GLU A 122 -6.06 -5.96 1.36
C GLU A 122 -5.89 -6.48 -0.08
N VAL A 123 -4.84 -6.02 -0.76
CA VAL A 123 -4.54 -6.38 -2.15
C VAL A 123 -3.13 -6.96 -2.27
N THR A 124 -2.94 -7.90 -3.21
CA THR A 124 -1.61 -8.47 -3.48
C THR A 124 -1.03 -7.83 -4.73
N VAL A 125 0.08 -7.13 -4.58
CA VAL A 125 0.75 -6.31 -5.60
C VAL A 125 2.16 -6.82 -5.86
N GLN A 126 2.63 -6.70 -7.09
CA GLN A 126 4.03 -6.91 -7.44
C GLN A 126 4.74 -5.56 -7.57
N VAL A 127 5.95 -5.48 -7.05
CA VAL A 127 6.85 -4.34 -7.24
C VAL A 127 7.36 -4.34 -8.67
N LEU A 128 7.02 -3.33 -9.46
CA LEU A 128 7.57 -3.17 -10.81
C LEU A 128 8.90 -2.43 -10.77
N ASP A 129 8.92 -1.31 -10.03
CA ASP A 129 10.06 -0.40 -9.99
C ASP A 129 10.09 0.36 -8.66
N VAL A 130 11.29 0.71 -8.21
CA VAL A 130 11.53 1.42 -6.95
C VAL A 130 12.41 2.63 -7.22
N ASP A 131 11.84 3.81 -7.07
CA ASP A 131 12.54 5.09 -7.20
C ASP A 131 12.98 5.55 -5.81
N LEU A 132 14.27 5.32 -5.50
CA LEU A 132 14.91 5.66 -4.22
C LEU A 132 15.05 7.17 -4.04
N ASP A 133 15.27 7.92 -5.12
CA ASP A 133 15.45 9.38 -5.10
C ASP A 133 14.15 10.10 -4.74
N LYS A 134 13.01 9.58 -5.23
CA LYS A 134 11.69 10.18 -4.98
C LYS A 134 10.91 9.49 -3.87
N GLU A 135 11.46 8.45 -3.24
CA GLU A 135 10.77 7.61 -2.27
C GLU A 135 9.41 7.11 -2.82
N ARG A 136 9.39 6.58 -4.05
CA ARG A 136 8.17 6.11 -4.71
C ARG A 136 8.35 4.71 -5.25
N ILE A 137 7.33 3.87 -5.03
CA ILE A 137 7.29 2.49 -5.53
C ILE A 137 6.19 2.38 -6.57
N SER A 138 6.50 1.83 -7.74
CA SER A 138 5.51 1.51 -8.77
C SER A 138 5.07 0.06 -8.59
N LEU A 139 3.76 -0.14 -8.48
CA LEU A 139 3.15 -1.42 -8.16
C LEU A 139 2.18 -1.87 -9.26
N SER A 140 2.01 -3.18 -9.38
CA SER A 140 1.04 -3.82 -10.27
C SER A 140 0.18 -4.83 -9.56
N LEU A 141 -1.14 -4.79 -9.77
CA LEU A 141 -2.08 -5.84 -9.35
C LEU A 141 -2.25 -6.93 -10.42
N LYS A 142 -1.86 -6.64 -11.66
CA LYS A 142 -1.96 -7.59 -12.77
C LYS A 142 -0.93 -8.70 -12.66
N ALA A 143 0.28 -8.35 -12.27
CA ALA A 143 1.41 -9.25 -12.33
C ALA A 143 1.44 -10.28 -11.18
N THR A 144 0.57 -10.09 -10.19
CA THR A 144 0.22 -11.05 -9.12
C THR A 144 -0.92 -11.98 -9.46
N GLN A 145 -1.68 -11.71 -10.54
CA GLN A 145 -2.69 -12.65 -11.03
C GLN A 145 -1.98 -13.76 -11.80
N VAL A 146 -2.31 -15.00 -11.45
CA VAL A 146 -1.80 -16.19 -12.14
C VAL A 146 -2.15 -16.06 -13.61
N ASP A 147 -1.15 -16.13 -14.48
CA ASP A 147 -1.38 -16.11 -15.91
C ASP A 147 -2.25 -17.35 -16.24
N PRO A 148 -3.49 -17.17 -16.71
CA PRO A 148 -4.37 -18.30 -16.99
C PRO A 148 -3.74 -19.23 -18.05
N TRP A 149 -2.83 -18.74 -18.91
CA TRP A 149 -2.06 -19.59 -19.80
C TRP A 149 -1.10 -20.52 -19.07
N GLN A 150 -0.51 -20.10 -17.96
CA GLN A 150 0.43 -20.94 -17.20
C GLN A 150 -0.31 -22.06 -16.45
N GLU A 151 -1.49 -21.78 -15.89
CA GLU A 151 -2.37 -22.81 -15.33
C GLU A 151 -2.84 -23.79 -16.41
N PHE A 152 -3.26 -23.28 -17.57
CA PHE A 152 -3.69 -24.11 -18.70
C PHE A 152 -2.55 -24.96 -19.27
N ALA A 153 -1.35 -24.40 -19.45
CA ALA A 153 -0.18 -25.13 -19.93
C ALA A 153 0.34 -26.17 -18.91
N THR A 154 0.10 -25.97 -17.62
CA THR A 154 0.44 -26.96 -16.58
C THR A 154 -0.56 -28.11 -16.55
N ASN A 155 -1.84 -27.82 -16.75
CA ASN A 155 -2.92 -28.81 -16.72
C ASN A 155 -3.13 -29.53 -18.05
N HIS A 156 -2.67 -28.97 -19.17
CA HIS A 156 -2.88 -29.55 -20.50
C HIS A 156 -1.57 -29.84 -21.23
N ARG A 157 -1.53 -30.98 -21.92
CA ARG A 157 -0.36 -31.42 -22.70
C ARG A 157 -0.57 -31.13 -24.19
N VAL A 158 0.51 -30.82 -24.90
CA VAL A 158 0.48 -30.70 -26.36
C VAL A 158 -0.02 -32.02 -26.97
N GLY A 159 -1.12 -31.95 -27.72
CA GLY A 159 -1.79 -33.12 -28.32
C GLY A 159 -3.01 -33.63 -27.55
N GLU A 160 -3.37 -33.01 -26.42
CA GLU A 160 -4.59 -33.33 -25.67
C GLU A 160 -5.84 -32.78 -26.37
N LEU A 161 -6.93 -33.54 -26.33
CA LEU A 161 -8.22 -33.10 -26.84
C LEU A 161 -8.87 -32.17 -25.82
N VAL A 162 -9.06 -30.91 -26.19
CA VAL A 162 -9.70 -29.89 -25.35
C VAL A 162 -11.12 -29.63 -25.83
N TYR A 163 -12.06 -29.57 -24.89
CA TYR A 163 -13.42 -29.14 -25.17
C TYR A 163 -13.52 -27.63 -24.97
N GLY A 164 -13.96 -26.91 -25.99
CA GLY A 164 -14.10 -25.46 -25.90
C GLY A 164 -15.36 -24.95 -26.59
N ARG A 165 -15.82 -23.77 -26.17
CA ARG A 165 -17.01 -23.11 -26.72
C ARG A 165 -16.59 -22.06 -27.74
N ILE A 166 -17.15 -22.12 -28.95
CA ILE A 166 -16.90 -21.10 -29.97
C ILE A 166 -17.46 -19.75 -29.50
N THR A 167 -16.61 -18.75 -29.35
CA THR A 167 -16.99 -17.38 -28.95
C THR A 167 -17.14 -16.46 -30.14
N LYS A 168 -16.30 -16.61 -31.17
CA LYS A 168 -16.31 -15.74 -32.35
C LYS A 168 -15.93 -16.48 -33.62
N LEU A 169 -16.66 -16.22 -34.70
CA LEU A 169 -16.36 -16.73 -36.03
C LEU A 169 -15.78 -15.60 -36.91
N VAL A 170 -14.66 -15.88 -37.55
CA VAL A 170 -14.02 -15.00 -38.54
C VAL A 170 -13.78 -15.77 -39.84
N PRO A 171 -13.65 -15.09 -41.00
CA PRO A 171 -13.50 -15.79 -42.29
C PRO A 171 -12.27 -16.70 -42.40
N PHE A 172 -11.27 -16.50 -41.54
CA PHE A 172 -10.01 -17.25 -41.52
C PHE A 172 -9.88 -18.20 -40.32
N GLY A 173 -10.91 -18.35 -39.47
CA GLY A 173 -10.82 -19.19 -38.27
C GLY A 173 -11.99 -19.04 -37.30
N SER A 174 -12.01 -19.85 -36.25
CA SER A 174 -13.01 -19.77 -35.18
C SER A 174 -12.30 -19.64 -33.85
N PHE A 175 -12.59 -18.58 -33.12
CA PHE A 175 -12.09 -18.44 -31.75
C PHE A 175 -12.89 -19.36 -30.84
N VAL A 176 -12.18 -20.25 -30.17
CA VAL A 176 -12.72 -21.23 -29.22
C VAL A 176 -12.19 -20.89 -27.84
N GLN A 177 -13.12 -20.64 -26.91
CA GLN A 177 -12.82 -20.51 -25.51
C GLN A 177 -12.59 -21.90 -24.90
N VAL A 178 -11.37 -22.16 -24.44
CA VAL A 178 -10.92 -23.45 -23.90
C VAL A 178 -10.74 -23.45 -22.38
N GLY A 179 -10.89 -22.30 -21.72
CA GLY A 179 -10.80 -22.16 -20.27
C GLY A 179 -11.32 -20.80 -19.77
N ASP A 180 -11.27 -20.57 -18.46
CA ASP A 180 -11.67 -19.29 -17.88
C ASP A 180 -10.66 -18.20 -18.29
N GLY A 181 -11.09 -17.32 -19.21
CA GLY A 181 -10.24 -16.26 -19.75
C GLY A 181 -9.26 -16.66 -20.88
N ILE A 182 -9.38 -17.86 -21.47
CA ILE A 182 -8.46 -18.34 -22.51
C ILE A 182 -9.19 -18.61 -23.82
N GLU A 183 -8.78 -17.92 -24.88
CA GLU A 183 -9.29 -18.08 -26.26
C GLU A 183 -8.16 -18.55 -27.20
N GLY A 184 -8.42 -19.59 -27.99
CA GLY A 184 -7.56 -20.08 -29.06
C GLY A 184 -8.21 -19.89 -30.43
N LEU A 185 -7.39 -19.74 -31.48
CA LEU A 185 -7.83 -19.69 -32.89
C LEU A 185 -7.82 -21.10 -33.52
#